data_AF-A0A849V3P2-F1
#
_entry.id   AF-A0A849V3P2-F1
#
_cell.length_a   1.000
_cell.length_b   1.000
_cell.length_c   1.000
_cell.angle_alpha   90.00
_cell.angle_beta   90.00
_cell.angle_gamma   90.00
#
_symmetry.space_group_name_H-M   'P 1'
#
loop_
_entity.id
_entity.type
_entity.pdbx_description
1 polymer ?
#
loop_
_entity_poly.entity_id
_entity_poly.type
_entity_poly.pdbx_seq_one_letter_code
_entity_poly.pdbx_strand_id
1 'polypeptide(L)'
;MDNYDLKKQHQKLIKLIEDTQLFTHGDMELQGHWGKYLCVLVSGFLENAISTVYIDFVSNAAAPHIVQYASKHLDKIQNPKSKKFVEVASQFKKEWGSDLEKFFSDYPEYKEAIDSIMSNRHQVAHGKNTSISVHRVRDCLEKSVCVIEFIENQCSNRTITVRSQ
;
A
#
# COMPACT_ATOMS: atom_id res chain seq x y z
N MET A 1 -4.60 6.83 -8.98
CA MET A 1 -3.23 6.97 -8.45
C MET A 1 -2.46 7.84 -9.41
N ASP A 2 -2.00 8.99 -8.92
CA ASP A 2 -1.51 10.10 -9.74
C ASP A 2 0.01 10.05 -9.92
N ASN A 3 0.75 9.57 -8.91
CA ASN A 3 2.20 9.43 -9.04
C ASN A 3 2.55 8.42 -10.15
N TYR A 4 3.39 8.86 -11.11
CA TYR A 4 3.76 8.07 -12.29
C TYR A 4 4.50 6.77 -11.93
N ASP A 5 5.44 6.83 -11.00
CA ASP A 5 6.26 5.68 -10.60
C ASP A 5 5.43 4.64 -9.87
N LEU A 6 4.55 5.06 -8.96
CA LEU A 6 3.61 4.18 -8.29
C LEU A 6 2.68 3.53 -9.32
N LYS A 7 2.15 4.30 -10.28
CA LYS A 7 1.26 3.76 -11.33
C LYS A 7 1.96 2.68 -12.14
N LYS A 8 3.22 2.91 -12.51
CA LYS A 8 4.05 1.94 -13.23
C LYS A 8 4.34 0.69 -12.38
N GLN A 9 4.64 0.84 -11.09
CA GLN A 9 4.85 -0.30 -10.18
C GLN A 9 3.56 -1.12 -10.02
N HIS A 10 2.43 -0.46 -9.79
CA HIS A 10 1.11 -1.09 -9.68
C HIS A 10 0.76 -1.90 -10.94
N GLN A 11 0.93 -1.31 -12.14
CA GLN A 11 0.68 -2.01 -13.40
C GLN A 11 1.55 -3.27 -13.58
N LYS A 12 2.82 -3.20 -13.16
CA LYS A 12 3.71 -4.37 -13.20
C LYS A 12 3.23 -5.47 -12.25
N LEU A 13 2.77 -5.11 -11.05
CA LEU A 13 2.25 -6.08 -10.07
C LEU A 13 0.96 -6.75 -10.56
N ILE A 14 0.02 -5.97 -11.11
CA ILE A 14 -1.21 -6.51 -11.69
C ILE A 14 -0.89 -7.49 -12.81
N LYS A 15 -0.02 -7.09 -13.75
CA LYS A 15 0.41 -7.98 -14.83
C LYS A 15 1.01 -9.28 -14.30
N LEU A 16 1.89 -9.20 -13.30
CA LEU A 16 2.52 -10.39 -12.72
C LEU A 16 1.50 -11.31 -12.03
N ILE A 17 0.51 -10.74 -11.33
CA ILE A 17 -0.59 -11.48 -10.71
C ILE A 17 -1.42 -12.22 -11.78
N GLU A 18 -1.73 -11.55 -12.89
CA GLU A 18 -2.48 -12.14 -14.00
C GLU A 18 -1.70 -13.26 -14.69
N ASP A 19 -0.43 -13.01 -14.99
CA ASP A 19 0.46 -13.98 -15.63
C ASP A 19 0.69 -15.24 -14.75
N THR A 20 0.54 -15.13 -13.42
CA THR A 20 0.71 -16.25 -12.48
C THR A 20 -0.25 -17.41 -12.80
N GLN A 21 -1.49 -17.13 -13.18
CA GLN A 21 -2.44 -18.19 -13.56
C GLN A 21 -1.96 -18.96 -14.79
N LEU A 22 -1.38 -18.25 -15.76
CA LEU A 22 -0.82 -18.82 -16.97
C LEU A 22 0.44 -19.65 -16.68
N PHE A 23 1.35 -19.14 -15.84
CA PHE A 23 2.61 -19.81 -15.51
C PHE A 23 2.46 -21.04 -14.62
N THR A 24 1.38 -21.10 -13.84
CA THR A 24 1.17 -22.21 -12.90
C THR A 24 0.44 -23.39 -13.53
N HIS A 25 -0.16 -23.23 -14.72
CA HIS A 25 -0.96 -24.27 -15.38
C HIS A 25 -2.01 -24.95 -14.47
N GLY A 26 -2.51 -24.23 -13.46
CA GLY A 26 -3.47 -24.75 -12.48
C GLY A 26 -2.87 -25.53 -11.30
N ASP A 27 -1.54 -25.61 -11.19
CA ASP A 27 -0.86 -26.22 -10.05
C ASP A 27 -1.08 -25.39 -8.77
N MET A 28 -1.78 -25.99 -7.80
CA MET A 28 -2.15 -25.32 -6.55
C MET A 28 -0.96 -25.08 -5.63
N GLU A 29 0.04 -25.97 -5.61
CA GLU A 29 1.24 -25.82 -4.78
C GLU A 29 2.08 -24.66 -5.32
N LEU A 30 2.29 -24.62 -6.63
CA LEU A 30 3.01 -23.54 -7.29
C LEU A 30 2.28 -22.20 -7.12
N GLN A 31 0.94 -22.17 -7.22
CA GLN A 31 0.15 -20.98 -6.90
C GLN A 31 0.31 -20.52 -5.45
N GLY A 32 0.43 -21.46 -4.50
CA GLY A 32 0.74 -21.15 -3.11
C GLY A 32 2.11 -20.47 -2.94
N HIS A 33 3.14 -20.96 -3.65
CA HIS A 33 4.46 -20.31 -3.67
C HIS A 33 4.42 -18.92 -4.29
N TRP A 34 3.71 -18.76 -5.42
CA TRP A 34 3.51 -17.45 -6.03
C TRP A 34 2.75 -16.49 -5.12
N GLY A 35 1.74 -16.94 -4.39
CA GLY A 35 1.04 -16.13 -3.39
C GLY A 35 1.98 -15.54 -2.35
N LYS A 36 2.94 -16.32 -1.84
CA LYS A 36 3.97 -15.84 -0.91
C LYS A 36 4.90 -14.81 -1.55
N TYR A 37 5.36 -15.07 -2.77
CA TYR A 37 6.25 -14.16 -3.49
C TYR A 37 5.57 -12.83 -3.80
N LEU A 38 4.36 -12.88 -4.36
CA LEU A 38 3.54 -11.70 -4.64
C LEU A 38 3.20 -10.92 -3.38
N CYS A 39 2.95 -11.61 -2.25
CA CYS A 39 2.74 -10.96 -0.97
C CYS A 39 3.93 -10.08 -0.57
N VAL A 40 5.16 -10.57 -0.75
CA VAL A 40 6.37 -9.79 -0.45
C VAL A 40 6.48 -8.57 -1.36
N LEU A 41 6.20 -8.73 -2.66
CA LEU A 41 6.26 -7.63 -3.63
C LEU A 41 5.20 -6.56 -3.35
N VAL A 42 3.94 -6.96 -3.10
CA VAL A 42 2.86 -6.02 -2.78
C VAL A 42 3.14 -5.29 -1.49
N SER A 43 3.63 -5.96 -0.44
CA SER A 43 4.02 -5.26 0.79
C SER A 43 5.14 -4.25 0.56
N GLY A 44 6.16 -4.59 -0.25
CA GLY A 44 7.21 -3.65 -0.61
C GLY A 44 6.69 -2.44 -1.38
N PHE A 45 5.74 -2.65 -2.29
CA PHE A 45 5.05 -1.55 -2.97
C PHE A 45 4.32 -0.63 -2.00
N LEU A 46 3.58 -1.16 -1.02
CA LEU A 46 2.86 -0.33 -0.05
C LEU A 46 3.78 0.45 0.89
N GLU A 47 4.90 -0.16 1.30
CA GLU A 47 5.96 0.52 2.07
C GLU A 47 6.53 1.71 1.29
N ASN A 48 6.78 1.53 -0.01
CA ASN A 48 7.26 2.60 -0.88
C ASN A 48 6.17 3.64 -1.17
N ALA A 49 4.92 3.22 -1.35
CA ALA A 49 3.82 4.08 -1.78
C ALA A 49 3.52 5.19 -0.77
N ILE A 50 3.42 4.85 0.53
CA ILE A 50 3.18 5.84 1.57
C ILE A 50 4.29 6.90 1.61
N SER A 51 5.56 6.48 1.54
CA SER A 51 6.70 7.40 1.56
C SER A 51 6.72 8.27 0.30
N THR A 52 6.48 7.67 -0.86
CA THR A 52 6.49 8.38 -2.16
C THR A 52 5.44 9.50 -2.19
N VAL A 53 4.20 9.21 -1.77
CA VAL A 53 3.12 10.22 -1.78
C VAL A 53 3.44 11.42 -0.89
N TYR A 54 3.95 11.19 0.32
CA TYR A 54 4.31 12.29 1.21
C TYR A 54 5.60 13.01 0.80
N ILE A 55 6.59 12.32 0.22
CA ILE A 55 7.78 12.96 -0.35
C ILE A 55 7.38 13.88 -1.50
N ASP A 56 6.49 13.46 -2.38
CA ASP A 56 5.96 14.29 -3.46
C ASP A 56 5.26 15.55 -2.92
N PHE A 57 4.39 15.38 -1.92
CA PHE A 57 3.72 16.49 -1.27
C PHE A 57 4.72 17.52 -0.71
N VAL A 58 5.71 17.06 0.06
CA VAL A 58 6.72 17.94 0.67
C VAL A 58 7.63 18.58 -0.40
N SER A 59 7.98 17.85 -1.44
CA SER A 59 8.80 18.36 -2.56
C SER A 59 8.14 19.53 -3.27
N ASN A 60 6.81 19.55 -3.33
CA ASN A 60 6.03 20.64 -3.93
C ASN A 60 5.78 21.81 -2.97
N ALA A 61 5.96 21.62 -1.65
CA ALA A 61 5.56 22.57 -0.63
C ALA A 61 6.71 23.19 0.16
N ALA A 62 7.92 22.62 0.13
CA ALA A 62 9.00 22.96 1.05
C ALA A 62 10.38 23.12 0.37
N ALA A 63 11.30 23.77 1.09
CA ALA A 63 12.68 23.94 0.64
C ALA A 63 13.46 22.61 0.63
N PRO A 64 14.50 22.46 -0.22
CA PRO A 64 15.20 21.18 -0.42
C PRO A 64 15.74 20.51 0.85
N HIS A 65 16.19 21.27 1.85
CA HIS A 65 16.68 20.71 3.12
C HIS A 65 15.57 20.11 3.99
N ILE A 66 14.34 20.65 3.91
CA ILE A 66 13.16 20.08 4.56
C ILE A 66 12.73 18.80 3.85
N VAL A 67 12.74 18.81 2.51
CA VAL A 67 12.47 17.60 1.70
C VAL A 67 13.46 16.49 2.06
N GLN A 68 14.75 16.80 2.19
CA GLN A 68 15.76 15.83 2.58
C GLN A 68 15.52 15.27 3.99
N TYR A 69 15.14 16.11 4.96
CA TYR A 69 14.78 15.66 6.30
C TYR A 69 13.56 14.74 6.28
N ALA A 70 12.49 15.14 5.60
CA ALA A 70 11.25 14.37 5.48
C ALA A 70 11.50 13.01 4.79
N SER A 71 12.26 13.00 3.69
CA SER A 71 12.62 11.77 2.96
C SER A 71 13.34 10.79 3.88
N LYS A 72 14.39 11.24 4.61
CA LYS A 72 15.10 10.40 5.58
C LYS A 72 14.23 9.89 6.73
N HIS A 73 13.17 10.61 7.08
CA HIS A 73 12.22 10.17 8.09
C HIS A 73 11.28 9.09 7.54
N LEU A 74 10.74 9.31 6.33
CA LEU A 74 9.81 8.42 5.65
C LEU A 74 10.46 7.12 5.17
N ASP A 75 11.73 7.15 4.74
CA ASP A 75 12.49 5.96 4.32
C ASP A 75 12.69 4.92 5.44
N LYS A 76 12.46 5.30 6.70
CA LYS A 76 12.54 4.40 7.87
C LYS A 76 11.27 3.61 8.11
N ILE A 77 10.19 3.92 7.39
CA ILE A 77 8.92 3.20 7.51
C ILE A 77 9.15 1.79 6.97
N GLN A 78 8.94 0.79 7.83
CA GLN A 78 9.04 -0.62 7.45
C GLN A 78 7.83 -1.40 7.95
N ASN A 79 7.35 -2.33 7.13
CA ASN A 79 6.20 -3.18 7.43
C ASN A 79 4.97 -2.39 7.95
N PRO A 80 4.57 -1.29 7.27
CA PRO A 80 3.56 -0.39 7.81
C PRO A 80 2.17 -1.04 7.81
N LYS A 81 1.64 -1.33 8.99
CA LYS A 81 0.21 -1.63 9.16
C LYS A 81 -0.64 -0.37 9.00
N SER A 82 -1.94 -0.52 8.79
CA SER A 82 -2.94 0.56 8.68
C SER A 82 -2.74 1.70 9.70
N LYS A 83 -2.48 1.36 10.97
CA LYS A 83 -2.18 2.34 12.03
C LYS A 83 -1.00 3.24 11.68
N LYS A 84 0.06 2.71 11.07
CA LYS A 84 1.23 3.49 10.65
C LYS A 84 0.85 4.49 9.55
N PHE A 85 -0.07 4.14 8.64
CA PHE A 85 -0.59 5.08 7.64
C PHE A 85 -1.27 6.28 8.32
N VAL A 86 -2.14 6.01 9.30
CA VAL A 86 -2.82 7.07 10.09
C VAL A 86 -1.82 7.92 10.88
N GLU A 87 -0.83 7.29 11.52
CA GLU A 87 0.22 8.00 12.26
C GLU A 87 0.99 8.96 11.35
N VAL A 88 1.44 8.50 10.18
CA VAL A 88 2.18 9.34 9.23
C VAL A 88 1.30 10.46 8.69
N ALA A 89 0.04 10.17 8.32
CA ALA A 89 -0.90 11.20 7.90
C ALA A 89 -1.08 12.29 8.95
N SER A 90 -1.22 11.88 10.23
CA SER A 90 -1.38 12.79 11.37
C SER A 90 -0.16 13.68 11.61
N GLN A 91 1.05 13.21 11.27
CA GLN A 91 2.29 13.99 11.41
C GLN A 91 2.35 15.16 10.43
N PHE A 92 1.74 15.02 9.25
CA PHE A 92 1.63 16.11 8.29
C PHE A 92 0.46 17.04 8.63
N LYS A 93 -0.73 16.48 8.83
CA LYS A 93 -1.89 17.22 9.36
C LYS A 93 -2.77 16.29 10.20
N LYS A 94 -3.14 16.75 11.40
CA LYS A 94 -3.98 15.98 12.33
C LYS A 94 -5.33 15.55 11.70
N GLU A 95 -5.92 16.43 10.90
CA GLU A 95 -7.17 16.17 10.17
C GLU A 95 -7.03 15.02 9.17
N TRP A 96 -5.90 14.91 8.46
CA TRP A 96 -5.69 13.84 7.49
C TRP A 96 -5.67 12.45 8.13
N GLY A 97 -5.04 12.34 9.29
CA GLY A 97 -5.08 11.11 10.07
C GLY A 97 -6.48 10.78 10.58
N SER A 98 -7.22 11.80 11.04
CA SER A 98 -8.59 11.61 11.55
C SER A 98 -9.54 11.16 10.43
N ASP A 99 -9.42 11.74 9.24
CA ASP A 99 -10.20 11.36 8.07
C ASP A 99 -9.86 9.94 7.58
N LEU A 100 -8.58 9.55 7.62
CA LEU A 100 -8.16 8.20 7.24
C LEU A 100 -8.61 7.14 8.26
N GLU A 101 -8.55 7.46 9.56
CA GLU A 101 -9.08 6.58 10.61
C GLU A 101 -10.60 6.41 10.46
N LYS A 102 -11.31 7.50 10.12
CA LYS A 102 -12.74 7.45 9.81
C LYS A 102 -13.00 6.58 8.57
N PHE A 103 -12.24 6.76 7.50
CA PHE A 103 -12.33 5.91 6.30
C PHE A 103 -12.18 4.42 6.66
N PHE A 104 -11.21 4.05 7.50
CA PHE A 104 -11.06 2.66 7.96
C PHE A 104 -12.16 2.19 8.90
N SER A 105 -12.82 3.09 9.63
CA SER A 105 -13.96 2.75 10.49
C SER A 105 -15.22 2.50 9.65
N ASP A 106 -15.43 3.32 8.63
CA ASP A 106 -16.56 3.22 7.70
C ASP A 106 -16.37 2.03 6.72
N TYR A 107 -15.13 1.70 6.36
CA TYR A 107 -14.77 0.61 5.45
C TYR A 107 -13.63 -0.28 6.00
N PRO A 108 -13.92 -1.15 6.99
CA PRO A 108 -12.91 -1.98 7.67
C PRO A 108 -12.09 -2.89 6.76
N GLU A 109 -12.65 -3.33 5.64
CA GLU A 109 -12.00 -4.24 4.69
C GLU A 109 -10.72 -3.68 4.07
N TYR A 110 -10.60 -2.34 3.96
CA TYR A 110 -9.41 -1.66 3.45
C TYR A 110 -8.28 -1.69 4.48
N LYS A 111 -8.62 -1.51 5.76
CA LYS A 111 -7.70 -1.67 6.88
C LYS A 111 -7.21 -3.11 6.99
N GLU A 112 -8.14 -4.06 6.94
CA GLU A 112 -7.81 -5.49 7.00
C GLU A 112 -6.93 -5.93 5.83
N ALA A 113 -7.12 -5.39 4.63
CA ALA A 113 -6.29 -5.68 3.47
C ALA A 113 -4.81 -5.30 3.71
N ILE A 114 -4.54 -4.07 4.18
CA ILE A 114 -3.19 -3.61 4.51
C ILE A 114 -2.60 -4.44 5.64
N ASP A 115 -3.36 -4.66 6.71
CA ASP A 115 -2.86 -5.39 7.87
C ASP A 115 -2.59 -6.86 7.56
N SER A 116 -3.40 -7.46 6.69
CA SER A 116 -3.26 -8.84 6.24
C SER A 116 -2.00 -9.01 5.39
N ILE A 117 -1.77 -8.15 4.40
CA ILE A 117 -0.60 -8.30 3.51
C ILE A 117 0.71 -8.11 4.28
N MET A 118 0.78 -7.13 5.18
CA MET A 118 1.96 -6.89 6.03
C MET A 118 2.20 -8.02 7.02
N SER A 119 1.13 -8.54 7.64
CA SER A 119 1.24 -9.68 8.54
C SER A 119 1.73 -10.93 7.81
N ASN A 120 1.23 -11.18 6.60
CA ASN A 120 1.68 -12.31 5.78
C ASN A 120 3.12 -12.16 5.30
N ARG A 121 3.55 -10.97 4.85
CA ARG A 121 4.97 -10.69 4.53
C ARG A 121 5.87 -11.00 5.70
N HIS A 122 5.49 -10.58 6.91
CA HIS A 122 6.23 -10.87 8.13
C HIS A 122 6.34 -12.38 8.38
N GLN A 123 5.27 -13.16 8.19
CA GLN A 123 5.33 -14.63 8.29
C GLN A 123 6.27 -15.23 7.22
N VAL A 124 6.13 -14.82 5.96
CA VAL A 124 6.95 -15.31 4.83
C VAL A 124 8.44 -15.04 5.08
N ALA A 125 8.80 -13.82 5.48
CA ALA A 125 10.18 -13.46 5.76
C ALA A 125 10.79 -14.26 6.91
N HIS A 126 9.97 -14.73 7.86
CA HIS A 126 10.38 -15.60 8.95
C HIS A 126 10.29 -17.10 8.61
N GLY A 127 10.03 -17.47 7.36
CA GLY A 127 9.94 -18.86 6.90
C GLY A 127 8.74 -19.62 7.48
N LYS A 128 7.74 -18.92 8.01
CA LYS A 128 6.54 -19.53 8.59
C LYS A 128 5.55 -19.91 7.49
N ASN A 129 4.73 -20.91 7.77
CA ASN A 129 3.65 -21.29 6.87
C ASN A 129 2.59 -20.19 6.81
N THR A 130 2.25 -19.79 5.59
CA THR A 130 1.11 -18.94 5.26
C THR A 130 0.34 -19.59 4.12
N SER A 131 -0.99 -19.47 4.18
CA SER A 131 -1.94 -19.90 3.15
C SER A 131 -2.39 -18.76 2.24
N ILE A 132 -1.65 -17.65 2.18
CA ILE A 132 -2.03 -16.51 1.34
C ILE A 132 -2.04 -16.92 -0.14
N SER A 133 -3.22 -16.81 -0.76
CA SER A 133 -3.42 -17.13 -2.17
C SER A 133 -3.14 -15.92 -3.07
N VAL A 134 -2.85 -16.18 -4.34
CA VAL A 134 -2.70 -15.14 -5.38
C VAL A 134 -3.93 -14.24 -5.44
N HIS A 135 -5.13 -14.82 -5.35
CA HIS A 135 -6.39 -14.07 -5.33
C HIS A 135 -6.47 -13.13 -4.13
N ARG A 136 -6.09 -13.59 -2.93
CA ARG A 136 -6.08 -12.74 -1.75
C ARG A 136 -5.05 -11.62 -1.85
N VAL A 137 -3.88 -11.88 -2.42
CA VAL A 137 -2.87 -10.83 -2.67
C VAL A 137 -3.43 -9.75 -3.62
N ARG A 138 -4.13 -10.15 -4.68
CA ARG A 138 -4.79 -9.21 -5.60
C ARG A 138 -5.81 -8.32 -4.90
N ASP A 139 -6.72 -8.93 -4.16
CA ASP A 139 -7.75 -8.21 -3.39
C ASP A 139 -7.11 -7.23 -2.39
N CYS A 140 -6.04 -7.66 -1.70
CA CYS A 140 -5.30 -6.78 -0.80
C CYS A 140 -4.63 -5.62 -1.56
N LEU A 141 -4.04 -5.85 -2.73
CA LEU A 141 -3.42 -4.81 -3.55
C LEU A 141 -4.44 -3.77 -4.01
N GLU A 142 -5.56 -4.21 -4.58
CA GLU A 142 -6.61 -3.32 -5.11
C GLU A 142 -7.17 -2.40 -4.02
N LYS A 143 -7.52 -2.97 -2.85
CA LYS A 143 -7.98 -2.18 -1.69
C LYS A 143 -6.90 -1.24 -1.18
N SER A 144 -5.65 -1.71 -1.07
CA SER A 144 -4.57 -0.87 -0.56
C SER A 144 -4.28 0.30 -1.51
N VAL A 145 -4.42 0.12 -2.83
CA VAL A 145 -4.30 1.21 -3.81
C VAL A 145 -5.40 2.27 -3.59
N CYS A 146 -6.64 1.88 -3.30
CA CYS A 146 -7.68 2.86 -2.95
C CYS A 146 -7.30 3.70 -1.72
N VAL A 147 -6.63 3.10 -0.73
CA VAL A 147 -6.12 3.84 0.44
C VAL A 147 -5.01 4.82 0.04
N ILE A 148 -4.08 4.40 -0.82
CA ILE A 148 -3.05 5.31 -1.35
C ILE A 148 -3.68 6.47 -2.11
N GLU A 149 -4.68 6.22 -2.94
CA GLU A 149 -5.41 7.25 -3.68
C GLU A 149 -6.15 8.22 -2.76
N PHE A 150 -6.75 7.72 -1.67
CA PHE A 150 -7.35 8.56 -0.64
C PHE A 150 -6.30 9.53 -0.04
N ILE A 151 -5.12 9.03 0.29
CA ILE A 151 -4.02 9.85 0.83
C ILE A 151 -3.48 10.84 -0.21
N GLU A 152 -3.31 10.43 -1.47
CA GLU A 152 -2.92 11.33 -2.57
C GLU A 152 -3.92 12.49 -2.74
N ASN A 153 -5.22 12.21 -2.62
CA ASN A 153 -6.28 13.22 -2.71
C ASN A 153 -6.20 14.23 -1.57
N GLN A 154 -5.89 13.79 -0.34
CA GLN A 154 -5.64 14.68 0.80
C GLN A 154 -4.46 15.62 0.51
N CYS A 155 -3.38 15.10 -0.06
CA CYS A 155 -2.17 15.87 -0.39
C CYS A 155 -2.40 16.87 -1.53
N SER A 156 -3.33 16.56 -2.45
CA SER A 156 -3.60 17.36 -3.65
C SER A 156 -4.73 18.39 -3.47
N ASN A 157 -5.33 18.52 -2.27
CA ASN A 157 -6.52 19.34 -2.01
C ASN A 157 -7.71 19.04 -2.97
N ARG A 158 -7.83 17.80 -3.46
CA ARG A 158 -8.97 17.40 -4.32
C ARG A 158 -10.13 16.94 -3.45
N THR A 159 -11.35 17.34 -3.80
CA THR A 159 -12.58 16.93 -3.10
C THR A 159 -12.69 15.40 -3.11
N ILE A 160 -12.68 14.79 -1.92
CA ILE A 160 -12.85 13.34 -1.75
C ILE A 160 -14.27 12.98 -2.18
N THR A 161 -14.42 12.49 -3.41
CA THR A 161 -15.69 11.90 -3.87
C THR A 161 -15.56 10.40 -3.68
N VAL A 162 -16.05 9.89 -2.55
CA VAL A 162 -16.15 8.44 -2.34
C VAL A 162 -17.12 7.93 -3.39
N ARG A 163 -16.62 7.11 -4.33
CA ARG A 163 -17.49 6.40 -5.27
C ARG A 163 -18.20 5.31 -4.48
N SER A 164 -19.45 5.58 -4.09
CA SER A 164 -20.40 4.55 -3.72
C SER A 164 -20.57 3.62 -4.93
N GLN A 165 -20.34 2.32 -4.71
CA GLN A 165 -20.86 1.28 -5.61
C GLN A 165 -22.39 1.24 -5.51
#